data_AF-A0A2H9L4A9-F1
#
_entry.id   AF-A0A2H9L4A9-F1
#
_cell.length_a   1.000
_cell.length_b   1.000
_cell.length_c   1.000
_cell.angle_alpha   90.00
_cell.angle_beta   90.00
_cell.angle_gamma   90.00
#
_symmetry.space_group_name_H-M   'P 1'
#
loop_
_entity.id
_entity.type
_entity.pdbx_description
1 polymer ?
#
loop_
_entity_poly.entity_id
_entity_poly.type
_entity_poly.pdbx_seq_one_letter_code
_entity_poly.pdbx_strand_id
1 'polypeptide(L)' 'MSEVYLNGKFVGEVENPAEFTEKVIGERRKGVISENLNVYYDKEIDNVQINND' A
#
# COMPACT_ATOMS: atom_id res chain seq x y z
N MET A 1 -4.29 11.82 -4.99
CA MET A 1 -3.94 11.88 -3.56
C MET A 1 -4.90 10.95 -2.86
N SER A 2 -4.39 9.99 -2.11
CA SER A 2 -5.17 8.91 -1.51
C SER A 2 -4.67 8.63 -0.11
N GLU A 3 -5.58 8.31 0.78
CA GLU A 3 -5.24 7.95 2.16
C GLU A 3 -4.57 6.57 2.21
N VAL A 4 -3.61 6.40 3.11
CA VAL A 4 -2.90 5.14 3.32
C VAL A 4 -3.22 4.60 4.70
N TYR A 5 -3.61 3.34 4.74
CA TYR A 5 -3.93 2.60 5.95
C TYR A 5 -3.00 1.39 6.10
N LEU A 6 -2.42 1.23 7.28
CA LEU A 6 -1.60 0.08 7.67
C LEU A 6 -2.31 -0.67 8.79
N ASN A 7 -2.72 -1.92 8.54
CA ASN A 7 -3.53 -2.75 9.45
C ASN A 7 -4.74 -1.98 9.99
N GLY A 8 -5.47 -1.31 9.08
CA GLY A 8 -6.64 -0.49 9.39
C GLY A 8 -6.37 0.85 10.08
N LYS A 9 -5.11 1.22 10.32
CA LYS A 9 -4.74 2.53 10.92
C LYS A 9 -4.30 3.51 9.84
N PHE A 10 -4.87 4.70 9.84
CA PHE A 10 -4.40 5.79 8.99
C PHE A 10 -2.94 6.14 9.31
N VAL A 11 -2.09 6.18 8.29
CA VAL A 11 -0.65 6.48 8.41
C VAL A 11 -0.20 7.68 7.57
N GLY A 12 -1.08 8.22 6.72
CA GLY A 12 -0.80 9.40 5.91
C GLY A 12 -1.49 9.34 4.55
N GLU A 13 -1.02 10.17 3.63
CA GLU A 13 -1.55 10.28 2.27
C GLU A 13 -0.43 10.14 1.24
N VAL A 14 -0.77 9.71 0.03
CA VAL A 14 0.15 9.58 -1.10
C VAL A 14 -0.44 10.22 -2.35
N GLU A 15 0.37 10.97 -3.10
CA GLU A 15 -0.09 11.68 -4.30
C GLU A 15 -0.50 10.72 -5.44
N ASN A 16 0.35 9.73 -5.70
CA ASN A 16 0.21 8.75 -6.79
C ASN A 16 0.03 7.33 -6.23
N PRO A 17 -1.18 6.94 -5.79
CA PRO A 17 -1.45 5.67 -5.12
C PRO A 17 -1.13 4.44 -5.97
N ALA A 18 -1.34 4.53 -7.30
CA ALA A 18 -1.05 3.44 -8.23
C ALA A 18 0.46 3.16 -8.30
N GLU A 19 1.27 4.21 -8.50
CA GLU A 19 2.73 4.11 -8.53
C GLU A 19 3.30 3.65 -7.18
N PHE A 20 2.74 4.16 -6.08
CA PHE A 20 3.11 3.74 -4.74
C PHE A 20 2.88 2.23 -4.54
N THR A 21 1.71 1.73 -4.93
CA THR A 21 1.35 0.31 -4.81
C THR A 21 2.30 -0.57 -5.64
N GLU A 22 2.59 -0.17 -6.88
CA GLU A 22 3.54 -0.89 -7.73
C GLU A 22 4.95 -0.93 -7.14
N LYS A 23 5.43 0.17 -6.56
CA LYS A 23 6.73 0.24 -5.86
C LYS A 23 6.77 -0.71 -4.67
N VAL A 24 5.74 -0.73 -3.83
CA VAL A 24 5.67 -1.65 -2.67
C VAL A 24 5.69 -3.10 -3.13
N ILE A 25 4.95 -3.44 -4.20
CA ILE A 25 4.99 -4.79 -4.79
C ILE A 25 6.38 -5.13 -5.32
N GLY A 26 7.06 -4.17 -5.96
CA GLY A 26 8.43 -4.33 -6.46
C GLY A 26 9.44 -4.62 -5.36
N GLU A 27 9.42 -3.83 -4.28
CA GLU A 27 10.32 -4.02 -3.12
C GLU A 27 10.04 -5.33 -2.38
N ARG A 28 8.77 -5.75 -2.31
CA ARG A 28 8.39 -7.08 -1.79
C ARG A 28 8.98 -8.21 -2.64
N ARG A 29 8.92 -8.11 -3.97
CA ARG A 29 9.53 -9.10 -4.89
C ARG A 29 11.06 -9.14 -4.84
N LYS A 30 11.70 -8.06 -4.40
CA LYS A 30 13.14 -8.01 -4.14
C LYS A 30 13.53 -8.59 -2.77
N GLY A 31 12.55 -8.91 -1.91
CA GLY A 31 12.77 -9.38 -0.54
C GLY A 31 13.15 -8.27 0.45
N VAL A 32 13.04 -6.99 0.06
CA VAL A 32 13.30 -5.84 0.96
C VAL A 32 12.15 -5.67 1.94
N ILE A 33 10.94 -5.99 1.49
CA ILE A 33 9.71 -6.01 2.29
C ILE A 33 9.25 -7.46 2.43
N SER A 34 8.67 -7.82 3.58
CA SER A 34 8.13 -9.15 3.82
C SER A 34 7.16 -9.60 2.73
N GLU A 35 7.31 -10.84 2.25
CA GLU A 35 6.42 -11.45 1.25
C GLU A 35 4.96 -11.56 1.72
N ASN A 36 4.78 -11.61 3.04
CA ASN A 36 3.47 -11.68 3.71
C ASN A 36 2.74 -10.32 3.74
N LEU A 37 3.39 -9.23 3.32
CA LEU A 37 2.73 -7.93 3.20
C LEU A 37 1.79 -7.94 1.98
N ASN A 38 0.51 -7.70 2.23
CA ASN A 38 -0.46 -7.39 1.20
C ASN A 38 -0.58 -5.87 1.02
N VAL A 39 -0.72 -5.42 -0.22
CA VAL A 39 -0.96 -4.01 -0.57
C VAL A 39 -1.95 -3.94 -1.72
N TYR A 40 -2.93 -3.05 -1.59
CA TYR A 40 -3.97 -2.84 -2.58
C TYR A 40 -4.41 -1.37 -2.59
N TYR A 41 -4.63 -0.83 -3.79
CA TYR A 41 -5.21 0.48 -3.99
C TYR A 41 -6.68 0.33 -4.42
N ASP A 42 -7.59 0.77 -3.57
CA ASP A 42 -9.02 0.86 -3.85
C ASP A 42 -9.33 2.18 -4.55
N LYS A 43 -9.74 2.08 -5.82
CA LYS A 43 -10.06 3.23 -6.66
C LYS A 43 -11.46 3.80 -6.41
N GLU A 44 -12.36 3.04 -5.79
CA GLU A 44 -13.74 3.48 -5.55
C GLU A 44 -13.81 4.42 -4.35
N ILE A 45 -13.02 4.15 -3.32
CA ILE A 45 -12.95 4.95 -2.08
C ILE A 45 -11.64 5.73 -1.92
N ASP A 46 -10.78 5.70 -2.94
CA ASP A 46 -9.52 6.45 -3.03
C ASP A 46 -8.58 6.23 -1.83
N ASN A 47 -8.31 4.96 -1.50
CA ASN A 47 -7.37 4.61 -0.42
C ASN A 47 -6.45 3.43 -0.74
N VAL A 48 -5.29 3.42 -0.10
CA VAL A 48 -4.32 2.34 -0.16
C VAL A 48 -4.38 1.58 1.16
N GLN A 49 -4.60 0.27 1.08
CA GLN A 49 -4.64 -0.64 2.20
C GLN A 49 -3.38 -1.50 2.20
N ILE A 50 -2.67 -1.51 3.33
CA ILE A 50 -1.50 -2.33 3.57
C ILE A 50 -1.79 -3.21 4.79
N ASN A 51 -1.67 -4.53 4.65
CA ASN A 51 -1.97 -5.48 5.72
C ASN A 51 -0.91 -6.58 5.81
N ASN A 52 -0.51 -6.97 7.01
CA ASN A 52 0.40 -8.10 7.26
C ASN A 52 0.00 -8.98 8.46
N ASP A 53 -1.25 -8.86 8.90
CA ASP A 53 -1.84 -9.67 9.97
C ASP A 53 -2.21 -11.09 9.49
#